data_AF-A0AAD4WLT6-F1
#
_entry.id   AF-A0AAD4WLT6-F1
#
_cell.length_a   1.000
_cell.length_b   1.000
_cell.length_c   1.000
_cell.angle_alpha   90.00
_cell.angle_beta   90.00
_cell.angle_gamma   90.00
#
_symmetry.space_group_name_H-M   'P 1'
#
loop_
_entity.id
_entity.type
_entity.pdbx_description
1 polymer ?
#
loop_
_entity_poly.entity_id
_entity_poly.type
_entity_poly.pdbx_seq_one_letter_code
_entity_poly.pdbx_strand_id
1 'polypeptide(L)'
;MKPRLATYYSAIESNIDGLALVDELRATVCKVANLCIQNEGKNFQTSWNDFAIDVWKLLLNVSKVSSRDRVALTTINFLTTLSTSMDHNLFAGHLMITQICQDIVIPIVRLRDEDEELFKVNYIEFIKRDMECDIHIMRRTACKFLKGIATNYERQVTNVVSEQIRTLTNYYNSGPFVYWNKMKCALCLAGPIFIKEDHHTDLPKIGTLENFFMTSIVSILKSKDVNKGKRKGGEGCGGHRERGRRTKIIF
;
A
#
# COMPACT_ATOMS: atom_id res chain seq x y z
N MET A 1 2.73 20.62 -25.98
CA MET A 1 3.37 19.29 -25.85
C MET A 1 2.24 18.27 -25.71
N LYS A 2 2.15 17.27 -26.61
CA LYS A 2 1.05 16.28 -26.59
C LYS A 2 1.23 15.32 -25.39
N PRO A 3 0.18 14.99 -24.62
CA PRO A 3 0.26 13.94 -23.60
C PRO A 3 0.62 12.61 -24.26
N ARG A 4 1.64 11.92 -23.76
CA ARG A 4 2.20 10.71 -24.40
C ARG A 4 1.55 9.42 -23.91
N LEU A 5 0.91 9.46 -22.74
CA LEU A 5 -0.17 8.57 -22.36
C LEU A 5 -1.41 9.43 -22.12
N ALA A 6 -2.43 9.33 -22.98
CA ALA A 6 -3.69 10.00 -22.68
C ALA A 6 -4.32 9.36 -21.43
N THR A 7 -4.65 10.20 -20.45
CA THR A 7 -5.40 9.79 -19.25
C THR A 7 -6.81 9.29 -19.63
N TYR A 8 -7.28 9.66 -20.82
CA TYR A 8 -8.60 9.33 -21.33
C TYR A 8 -8.59 9.20 -22.86
N TYR A 9 -8.99 8.04 -23.39
CA TYR A 9 -9.20 7.80 -24.83
C TYR A 9 -10.70 7.74 -25.13
N SER A 10 -11.36 8.91 -25.14
CA SER A 10 -12.83 9.06 -25.21
C SER A 10 -13.51 8.30 -26.37
N ALA A 11 -12.83 8.12 -27.51
CA ALA A 11 -13.37 7.45 -28.67
C ALA A 11 -13.46 5.91 -28.53
N ILE A 12 -12.70 5.33 -27.59
CA ILE A 12 -12.56 3.87 -27.44
C ILE A 12 -13.03 3.43 -26.04
N GLU A 13 -12.84 4.26 -25.01
CA GLU A 13 -13.26 3.96 -23.63
C GLU A 13 -14.80 4.03 -23.41
N SER A 14 -15.60 4.14 -24.46
CA SER A 14 -17.07 4.26 -24.37
C SER A 14 -17.77 2.94 -23.98
N ASN A 15 -17.08 1.81 -24.03
CA ASN A 15 -17.59 0.50 -23.60
C ASN A 15 -16.54 -0.32 -22.85
N ILE A 16 -16.96 -1.43 -22.24
CA ILE A 16 -16.12 -2.30 -21.40
C ILE A 16 -14.93 -2.87 -22.19
N ASP A 17 -15.18 -3.36 -23.42
CA ASP A 17 -14.16 -3.98 -24.26
C ASP A 17 -13.08 -2.97 -24.69
N GLY A 18 -13.51 -1.76 -25.05
CA GLY A 18 -12.62 -0.68 -25.42
C GLY A 18 -11.79 -0.17 -24.24
N LEU A 19 -12.37 -0.08 -23.03
CA LEU A 19 -11.61 0.21 -21.83
C LEU A 19 -10.56 -0.88 -21.54
N ALA A 20 -10.93 -2.16 -21.66
CA ALA A 20 -10.01 -3.28 -21.46
C ALA A 20 -8.84 -3.26 -22.45
N LEU A 21 -9.10 -2.96 -23.72
CA LEU A 21 -8.08 -2.80 -24.76
C LEU A 21 -7.12 -1.64 -24.44
N VAL A 22 -7.67 -0.49 -24.05
CA VAL A 22 -6.86 0.67 -23.67
C VAL A 22 -6.01 0.36 -22.43
N ASP A 23 -6.54 -0.39 -21.47
CA ASP A 23 -5.81 -0.82 -20.28
C ASP A 23 -4.68 -1.80 -20.61
N GLU A 24 -4.91 -2.72 -21.56
CA GLU A 24 -3.86 -3.57 -22.09
C GLU A 24 -2.76 -2.79 -22.78
N LEU A 25 -3.12 -1.79 -23.60
CA LEU A 25 -2.16 -0.88 -24.22
C LEU A 25 -1.33 -0.13 -23.17
N ARG A 26 -1.98 0.48 -22.17
CA ARG A 26 -1.32 1.21 -21.07
C ARG A 26 -0.36 0.31 -20.30
N ALA A 27 -0.80 -0.90 -19.94
CA ALA A 27 0.03 -1.87 -19.25
C ALA A 27 1.24 -2.30 -20.10
N THR A 28 1.06 -2.51 -21.40
CA THR A 28 2.12 -2.87 -22.34
C THR A 28 3.14 -1.76 -22.50
N VAL A 29 2.69 -0.50 -22.64
CA VAL A 29 3.57 0.67 -22.71
C VAL A 29 4.39 0.81 -21.43
N CYS A 30 3.78 0.67 -20.24
CA CYS A 30 4.52 0.68 -18.98
C CYS A 30 5.56 -0.44 -18.89
N LYS A 31 5.25 -1.66 -19.36
CA LYS A 31 6.20 -2.79 -19.40
C LYS A 31 7.38 -2.51 -20.33
N VAL A 32 7.13 -2.00 -21.55
CA VAL A 32 8.18 -1.66 -22.51
C VAL A 32 9.07 -0.55 -21.96
N ALA A 33 8.48 0.52 -21.42
CA ALA A 33 9.24 1.60 -20.80
C ALA A 33 10.10 1.11 -19.63
N ASN A 34 9.59 0.17 -18.84
CA ASN A 34 10.34 -0.47 -17.75
C ASN A 34 11.55 -1.26 -18.27
N LEU A 35 11.38 -2.02 -19.36
CA LEU A 35 12.48 -2.75 -20.01
C LEU A 35 13.51 -1.80 -20.61
N CYS A 36 13.09 -0.64 -21.14
CA CYS A 36 14.02 0.39 -21.59
C CYS A 36 14.91 0.80 -20.41
N ILE A 37 14.36 1.34 -19.31
CA ILE A 37 15.16 1.80 -18.16
C ILE A 37 16.13 0.72 -17.65
N GLN A 38 15.71 -0.55 -17.62
CA GLN A 38 16.56 -1.66 -17.14
C GLN A 38 17.67 -2.07 -18.11
N ASN A 39 17.45 -1.96 -19.41
CA ASN A 39 18.40 -2.40 -20.44
C ASN A 39 19.33 -1.30 -20.93
N GLU A 40 19.21 -0.10 -20.38
CA GLU A 40 19.94 1.05 -20.89
C GLU A 40 21.41 1.11 -20.48
N GLY A 41 22.24 0.60 -21.38
CA GLY A 41 23.56 1.15 -21.63
C GLY A 41 23.45 2.49 -22.39
N LYS A 42 23.48 3.61 -21.65
CA LYS A 42 23.89 4.96 -22.09
C LYS A 42 23.14 5.69 -23.23
N ASN A 43 22.05 5.17 -23.81
CA ASN A 43 21.53 5.69 -25.09
C ASN A 43 20.26 6.57 -25.06
N PHE A 44 19.53 6.68 -23.96
CA PHE A 44 18.45 7.65 -23.82
C PHE A 44 18.95 8.84 -23.02
N GLN A 45 19.30 9.91 -23.74
CA GLN A 45 19.59 11.22 -23.15
C GLN A 45 18.30 11.99 -22.78
N THR A 46 17.12 11.36 -22.91
CA THR A 46 15.84 12.01 -22.62
C THR A 46 15.41 11.67 -21.21
N SER A 47 15.23 12.69 -20.37
CA SER A 47 14.70 12.52 -19.02
C SER A 47 13.32 11.85 -19.05
N TRP A 48 13.17 10.80 -18.24
CA TRP A 48 11.90 10.08 -18.07
C TRP A 48 10.86 10.85 -17.23
N ASN A 49 11.20 12.03 -16.71
CA ASN A 49 10.37 12.79 -15.77
C ASN A 49 8.96 13.09 -16.29
N ASP A 50 8.82 13.59 -17.52
CA ASP A 50 7.51 13.95 -18.08
C ASP A 50 6.61 12.71 -18.25
N PHE A 51 7.20 11.62 -18.74
CA PHE A 51 6.49 10.36 -18.89
C PHE A 51 6.08 9.78 -17.53
N ALA A 52 6.95 9.90 -16.53
CA ALA A 52 6.67 9.45 -15.19
C ALA A 52 5.55 10.27 -14.51
N ILE A 53 5.41 11.56 -14.81
CA ILE A 53 4.27 12.38 -14.37
C ILE A 53 2.96 11.87 -15.00
N ASP A 54 2.96 11.54 -16.30
CA ASP A 54 1.78 10.96 -16.96
C ASP A 54 1.41 9.59 -16.37
N VAL A 55 2.40 8.75 -16.12
CA VAL A 55 2.23 7.42 -15.50
C VAL A 55 1.76 7.53 -14.04
N TRP A 56 2.25 8.51 -13.29
CA TRP A 56 1.77 8.83 -11.95
C TRP A 56 0.28 9.22 -11.95
N LYS A 57 -0.13 10.12 -12.86
CA LYS A 57 -1.55 10.51 -13.01
C LYS A 57 -2.43 9.32 -13.40
N LEU A 58 -1.92 8.45 -14.28
CA LEU A 58 -2.61 7.20 -14.60
C LEU A 58 -2.82 6.35 -13.34
N LEU A 59 -1.78 6.18 -12.53
CA LEU A 59 -1.83 5.37 -11.32
C LEU A 59 -2.89 5.84 -10.33
N LEU A 60 -3.02 7.16 -10.12
CA LEU A 60 -4.03 7.77 -9.26
C LEU A 60 -5.48 7.41 -9.66
N ASN A 61 -5.69 7.08 -10.93
CA ASN A 61 -7.00 6.71 -11.46
C ASN A 61 -7.22 5.19 -11.40
N VAL A 62 -6.22 4.39 -11.81
CA VAL A 62 -6.37 2.94 -11.90
C VAL A 62 -6.30 2.22 -10.55
N SER A 63 -5.58 2.77 -9.56
CA SER A 63 -5.41 2.13 -8.24
C SER A 63 -6.70 2.05 -7.40
N LYS A 64 -7.69 2.86 -7.74
CA LYS A 64 -8.98 2.96 -7.04
C LYS A 64 -9.98 1.87 -7.45
N VAL A 65 -9.73 1.17 -8.55
CA VAL A 65 -10.69 0.25 -9.18
C VAL A 65 -10.07 -1.13 -9.29
N SER A 66 -10.60 -2.10 -8.55
CA SER A 66 -10.07 -3.47 -8.46
C SER A 66 -9.96 -4.18 -9.81
N SER A 67 -10.90 -3.95 -10.73
CA SER A 67 -10.84 -4.51 -12.08
C SER A 67 -9.67 -3.99 -12.93
N ARG A 68 -8.99 -2.92 -12.50
CA ARG A 68 -7.85 -2.29 -13.19
C ARG A 68 -6.51 -2.55 -12.48
N ASP A 69 -6.50 -3.46 -11.50
CA ASP A 69 -5.31 -3.78 -10.69
C ASP A 69 -4.12 -4.24 -11.55
N ARG A 70 -4.36 -4.91 -12.69
CA ARG A 70 -3.31 -5.30 -13.65
C ARG A 70 -2.52 -4.10 -14.19
N VAL A 71 -3.22 -3.03 -14.58
CA VAL A 71 -2.56 -1.80 -15.08
C VAL A 71 -1.84 -1.12 -13.94
N ALA A 72 -2.50 -0.98 -12.78
CA ALA A 72 -1.92 -0.39 -11.58
C ALA A 72 -0.59 -1.07 -11.20
N LEU A 73 -0.54 -2.41 -11.21
CA LEU A 73 0.67 -3.19 -10.94
C LEU A 73 1.81 -2.86 -11.92
N THR A 74 1.53 -2.86 -13.22
CA THR A 74 2.57 -2.55 -14.23
C THR A 74 3.07 -1.11 -14.12
N THR A 75 2.17 -0.18 -13.80
CA THR A 75 2.49 1.21 -13.56
C THR A 75 3.37 1.40 -12.31
N ILE A 76 3.04 0.76 -11.19
CA ILE A 76 3.86 0.82 -9.97
C ILE A 76 5.25 0.22 -10.21
N ASN A 77 5.34 -0.89 -10.94
CA ASN A 77 6.63 -1.53 -11.27
C ASN A 77 7.53 -0.61 -12.10
N PHE A 78 6.97 0.10 -13.08
CA PHE A 78 7.69 1.13 -13.83
C PHE A 78 8.22 2.23 -12.91
N LEU A 79 7.37 2.82 -12.07
CA LEU A 79 7.76 3.90 -11.16
C LEU A 79 8.81 3.43 -10.13
N THR A 80 8.72 2.17 -9.68
CA THR A 80 9.71 1.55 -8.79
C THR A 80 11.07 1.41 -9.45
N THR A 81 11.10 0.98 -10.72
CA THR A 81 12.35 0.87 -11.46
C THR A 81 12.97 2.24 -11.70
N LEU A 82 12.14 3.22 -12.09
CA LEU A 82 12.59 4.60 -12.28
C LEU A 82 13.15 5.21 -10.98
N SER A 83 12.52 4.95 -9.83
CA SER A 83 12.99 5.50 -8.54
C SER A 83 14.37 5.00 -8.12
N THR A 84 14.80 3.86 -8.67
CA THR A 84 16.13 3.27 -8.44
C THR A 84 17.15 3.57 -9.55
N SER A 85 16.71 4.22 -10.64
CA SER A 85 17.56 4.57 -11.79
C SER A 85 18.28 5.91 -11.59
N MET A 86 19.12 6.32 -12.55
CA MET A 86 19.78 7.64 -12.54
C MET A 86 18.79 8.82 -12.70
N ASP A 87 17.59 8.57 -13.25
CA ASP A 87 16.53 9.57 -13.44
C ASP A 87 15.57 9.66 -12.24
N HIS A 88 16.03 9.32 -11.03
CA HIS A 88 15.22 9.32 -9.82
C HIS A 88 14.75 10.72 -9.35
N ASN A 89 15.17 11.80 -10.03
CA ASN A 89 14.95 13.20 -9.62
C ASN A 89 13.47 13.61 -9.50
N LEU A 90 12.55 12.94 -10.19
CA LEU A 90 11.11 13.13 -9.98
C LEU A 90 10.71 13.02 -8.50
N PHE A 91 11.35 12.11 -7.77
CA PHE A 91 11.03 11.81 -6.38
C PHE A 91 11.71 12.75 -5.37
N ALA A 92 12.57 13.67 -5.83
CA ALA A 92 13.26 14.63 -4.97
C ALA A 92 12.34 15.76 -4.45
N GLY A 93 11.18 15.95 -5.07
CA GLY A 93 10.26 17.03 -4.71
C GLY A 93 9.77 16.89 -3.26
N HIS A 94 9.79 17.99 -2.52
CA HIS A 94 9.48 18.02 -1.08
C HIS A 94 8.17 17.34 -0.68
N LEU A 95 7.15 17.41 -1.54
CA LEU A 95 5.82 16.83 -1.29
C LEU A 95 5.58 15.52 -2.04
N MET A 96 6.44 15.14 -2.98
CA MET A 96 6.19 13.98 -3.85
C MET A 96 6.12 12.69 -3.05
N ILE A 97 7.04 12.45 -2.13
CA ILE A 97 7.06 11.24 -1.29
C ILE A 97 5.84 11.18 -0.37
N THR A 98 5.42 12.33 0.17
CA THR A 98 4.20 12.43 0.99
C THR A 98 2.96 12.08 0.17
N GLN A 99 2.83 12.62 -1.05
CA GLN A 99 1.72 12.31 -1.96
C GLN A 99 1.74 10.84 -2.41
N ILE A 100 2.91 10.29 -2.75
CA ILE A 100 3.10 8.85 -3.01
C ILE A 100 2.58 8.01 -1.86
N CYS A 101 2.95 8.36 -0.63
CA CYS A 101 2.52 7.62 0.53
C CYS A 101 0.99 7.72 0.74
N GLN A 102 0.43 8.92 0.65
CA GLN A 102 -0.99 9.20 0.97
C GLN A 102 -1.96 8.80 -0.14
N ASP A 103 -1.65 9.07 -1.39
CA ASP A 103 -2.58 8.94 -2.51
C ASP A 103 -2.49 7.57 -3.20
N ILE A 104 -1.38 6.84 -2.97
CA ILE A 104 -1.12 5.58 -3.67
C ILE A 104 -0.86 4.46 -2.68
N VAL A 105 0.17 4.57 -1.86
CA VAL A 105 0.59 3.43 -1.05
C VAL A 105 -0.47 3.10 0.01
N ILE A 106 -0.90 4.08 0.81
CA ILE A 106 -1.90 3.88 1.87
C ILE A 106 -3.22 3.32 1.29
N PRO A 107 -3.80 3.86 0.21
CA PRO A 107 -5.00 3.31 -0.40
C PRO A 107 -4.86 1.86 -0.86
N ILE A 108 -3.68 1.45 -1.33
CA ILE A 108 -3.40 0.07 -1.77
C ILE A 108 -3.19 -0.87 -0.57
N VAL A 109 -2.47 -0.43 0.46
CA VAL A 109 -2.18 -1.28 1.64
C VAL A 109 -3.35 -1.38 2.61
N ARG A 110 -4.24 -0.39 2.61
CA ARG A 110 -5.47 -0.42 3.39
C ARG A 110 -6.43 -1.46 2.81
N LEU A 111 -7.19 -2.08 3.70
CA LEU A 111 -8.30 -2.93 3.30
C LEU A 111 -9.36 -2.11 2.55
N ARG A 112 -9.77 -2.56 1.36
CA ARG A 112 -10.88 -1.96 0.62
C ARG A 112 -12.19 -2.24 1.37
N ASP A 113 -13.21 -1.40 1.18
CA ASP A 113 -14.48 -1.56 1.89
C ASP A 113 -15.13 -2.92 1.59
N GLU A 114 -15.03 -3.40 0.34
CA GLU A 114 -15.49 -4.73 -0.08
C GLU A 114 -14.79 -5.89 0.66
N ASP A 115 -13.49 -5.75 0.92
CA ASP A 115 -12.71 -6.74 1.66
C ASP A 115 -13.02 -6.69 3.17
N GLU A 116 -13.30 -5.51 3.70
CA GLU A 116 -13.72 -5.33 5.09
C GLU A 116 -15.09 -5.96 5.34
N GLU A 117 -16.04 -5.78 4.42
CA GLU A 117 -17.34 -6.44 4.48
C GLU A 117 -17.21 -7.95 4.31
N LEU A 118 -16.35 -8.43 3.40
CA LEU A 118 -16.06 -9.86 3.28
C LEU A 118 -15.49 -10.44 4.59
N PHE A 119 -14.60 -9.71 5.25
CA PHE A 119 -14.06 -10.13 6.55
C PHE A 119 -15.14 -10.22 7.63
N LYS A 120 -16.08 -9.27 7.68
CA LYS A 120 -17.20 -9.26 8.65
C LYS A 120 -18.17 -10.41 8.42
N VAL A 121 -18.48 -10.73 7.16
CA VAL A 121 -19.47 -11.74 6.78
C VAL A 121 -18.89 -13.15 6.74
N ASN A 122 -17.67 -13.31 6.21
CA ASN A 122 -17.00 -14.60 6.04
C ASN A 122 -15.47 -14.44 6.12
N TYR A 123 -14.94 -14.41 7.34
CA TYR A 123 -13.50 -14.26 7.58
C TYR A 123 -12.64 -15.40 7.01
N ILE A 124 -13.19 -16.61 6.82
CA ILE A 124 -12.44 -17.74 6.25
C ILE A 124 -12.17 -17.49 4.77
N GLU A 125 -13.19 -17.07 4.03
CA GLU A 125 -13.06 -16.72 2.62
C GLU A 125 -12.15 -15.50 2.44
N PHE A 126 -12.25 -14.52 3.35
CA PHE A 126 -11.31 -13.42 3.39
C PHE A 126 -9.86 -13.89 3.52
N ILE A 127 -9.54 -14.78 4.47
CA ILE A 127 -8.17 -15.27 4.69
C ILE A 127 -7.66 -16.00 3.45
N LYS A 128 -8.47 -16.89 2.84
CA LYS A 128 -8.09 -17.59 1.61
C LYS A 128 -7.78 -16.60 0.49
N ARG A 129 -8.68 -15.64 0.26
CA ARG A 129 -8.50 -14.56 -0.74
C ARG A 129 -7.24 -13.74 -0.45
N ASP A 130 -7.00 -13.33 0.80
CA ASP A 130 -5.82 -12.53 1.16
C ASP A 130 -4.51 -13.30 0.95
N MET A 131 -4.52 -14.63 1.07
CA MET A 131 -3.36 -15.50 0.82
C MET A 131 -3.14 -15.81 -0.67
N GLU A 132 -4.21 -15.95 -1.46
CA GLU A 132 -4.15 -16.42 -2.84
C GLU A 132 -4.22 -15.30 -3.90
N CYS A 133 -4.67 -14.09 -3.54
CA CYS A 133 -5.03 -13.07 -4.53
C CYS A 133 -3.99 -11.99 -4.84
N ASP A 134 -4.24 -11.34 -5.97
CA ASP A 134 -3.54 -10.16 -6.49
C ASP A 134 -3.44 -9.02 -5.47
N ILE A 135 -4.34 -8.95 -4.48
CA ILE A 135 -4.27 -7.97 -3.40
C ILE A 135 -2.94 -8.09 -2.64
N HIS A 136 -2.50 -9.30 -2.32
CA HIS A 136 -1.20 -9.49 -1.68
C HIS A 136 -0.04 -9.03 -2.59
N ILE A 137 -0.14 -9.29 -3.90
CA ILE A 137 0.83 -8.83 -4.91
C ILE A 137 0.85 -7.30 -4.97
N MET A 138 -0.31 -6.64 -4.95
CA MET A 138 -0.42 -5.18 -4.98
C MET A 138 0.15 -4.54 -3.72
N ARG A 139 -0.20 -5.04 -2.53
CA ARG A 139 0.36 -4.55 -1.26
C ARG A 139 1.88 -4.68 -1.28
N ARG A 140 2.39 -5.85 -1.65
CA ARG A 140 3.84 -6.09 -1.78
C ARG A 140 4.49 -5.16 -2.81
N THR A 141 3.81 -4.87 -3.92
CA THR A 141 4.33 -4.01 -5.00
C THR A 141 4.36 -2.54 -4.56
N ALA A 142 3.33 -2.03 -3.89
CA ALA A 142 3.33 -0.69 -3.31
C ALA A 142 4.42 -0.52 -2.23
N CYS A 143 4.61 -1.55 -1.41
CA CYS A 143 5.69 -1.62 -0.44
C CYS A 143 7.09 -1.62 -1.10
N LYS A 144 7.27 -2.40 -2.18
CA LYS A 144 8.50 -2.38 -2.98
C LYS A 144 8.76 -1.01 -3.59
N PHE A 145 7.71 -0.29 -4.01
CA PHE A 145 7.84 1.05 -4.55
C PHE A 145 8.39 2.04 -3.51
N LEU A 146 7.84 2.07 -2.29
CA LEU A 146 8.41 2.87 -1.20
C LEU A 146 9.87 2.52 -0.92
N LYS A 147 10.21 1.22 -0.91
CA LYS A 147 11.59 0.76 -0.74
C LYS A 147 12.49 1.22 -1.88
N GLY A 148 11.99 1.22 -3.11
CA GLY A 148 12.69 1.73 -4.29
C GLY A 148 12.96 3.24 -4.20
N ILE A 149 12.04 4.03 -3.68
CA ILE A 149 12.26 5.47 -3.44
C ILE A 149 13.29 5.68 -2.32
N ALA A 150 13.22 4.85 -1.27
CA ALA A 150 14.12 4.93 -0.12
C ALA A 150 15.59 4.65 -0.46
N THR A 151 15.91 4.06 -1.63
CA THR A 151 17.31 3.88 -2.05
C THR A 151 18.04 5.21 -2.22
N ASN A 152 17.32 6.25 -2.66
CA ASN A 152 17.86 7.58 -2.92
C ASN A 152 17.36 8.63 -1.91
N TYR A 153 16.23 8.38 -1.26
CA TYR A 153 15.55 9.36 -0.39
C TYR A 153 15.20 8.81 1.01
N GLU A 154 16.06 7.94 1.55
CA GLU A 154 15.83 7.20 2.81
C GLU A 154 15.25 8.07 3.93
N ARG A 155 15.90 9.20 4.26
CA ARG A 155 15.45 10.11 5.33
C ARG A 155 14.01 10.60 5.12
N GLN A 156 13.67 10.99 3.89
CA GLN A 156 12.36 11.54 3.59
C GLN A 156 11.28 10.46 3.68
N VAL A 157 11.54 9.28 3.11
CA VAL A 157 10.62 8.14 3.18
C VAL A 157 10.40 7.70 4.63
N THR A 158 11.48 7.55 5.41
CA THR A 158 11.40 7.15 6.82
C THR A 158 10.58 8.14 7.64
N ASN A 159 10.80 9.45 7.46
CA ASN A 159 10.04 10.48 8.17
C ASN A 159 8.55 10.41 7.83
N VAL A 160 8.20 10.38 6.53
CA VAL A 160 6.82 10.33 6.07
C VAL A 160 6.13 9.08 6.60
N VAL A 161 6.74 7.91 6.45
CA VAL A 161 6.08 6.65 6.81
C VAL A 161 6.00 6.47 8.33
N SER A 162 7.00 6.90 9.08
CA SER A 162 6.94 6.91 10.56
C SER A 162 5.76 7.74 11.06
N GLU A 163 5.53 8.90 10.47
CA GLU A 163 4.41 9.77 10.81
C GLU A 163 3.06 9.13 10.47
N GLN A 164 2.97 8.42 9.33
CA GLN A 164 1.77 7.67 8.96
C GLN A 164 1.51 6.48 9.91
N ILE A 165 2.54 5.72 10.28
CA ILE A 165 2.43 4.62 11.25
C ILE A 165 1.95 5.15 12.60
N ARG A 166 2.52 6.26 13.08
CA ARG A 166 2.10 6.92 14.32
C ARG A 166 0.63 7.32 14.26
N THR A 167 0.21 7.94 13.16
CA THR A 167 -1.19 8.35 12.94
C THR A 167 -2.13 7.13 12.97
N LEU A 168 -1.83 6.09 12.22
CA LEU A 168 -2.64 4.86 12.15
C LEU A 168 -2.73 4.15 13.52
N THR A 169 -1.62 4.11 14.25
CA THR A 169 -1.56 3.48 15.59
C THR A 169 -2.36 4.30 16.61
N ASN A 170 -2.34 5.63 16.52
CA ASN A 170 -3.15 6.49 17.38
C ASN A 170 -4.65 6.28 17.13
N TYR A 171 -5.08 6.15 15.87
CA TYR A 171 -6.45 5.78 15.54
C TYR A 171 -6.81 4.42 16.15
N TYR A 172 -5.95 3.41 15.99
CA TYR A 172 -6.16 2.11 16.61
C TYR A 172 -6.34 2.21 18.13
N ASN A 173 -5.46 2.93 18.82
CA ASN A 173 -5.51 3.10 20.28
C ASN A 173 -6.78 3.81 20.77
N SER A 174 -7.38 4.68 19.94
CA SER A 174 -8.66 5.34 20.27
C SER A 174 -9.86 4.38 20.28
N GLY A 175 -9.77 3.25 19.59
CA GLY A 175 -10.84 2.26 19.51
C GLY A 175 -10.40 0.99 18.78
N PRO A 176 -9.69 0.06 19.46
CA PRO A 176 -9.07 -1.10 18.80
C PRO A 176 -10.03 -1.98 18.01
N PHE A 177 -11.27 -2.13 18.49
CA PHE A 177 -12.31 -2.93 17.83
C PHE A 177 -12.85 -2.27 16.56
N VAL A 178 -12.91 -0.94 16.55
CA VAL A 178 -13.44 -0.16 15.41
C VAL A 178 -12.35 0.05 14.36
N TYR A 179 -11.12 0.33 14.80
CA TYR A 179 -10.00 0.75 13.96
C TYR A 179 -8.93 -0.33 13.79
N TRP A 180 -9.31 -1.61 13.90
CA TRP A 180 -8.39 -2.75 13.72
C TRP A 180 -7.72 -2.73 12.34
N ASN A 181 -8.43 -2.30 11.30
CA ASN A 181 -7.94 -2.17 9.93
C ASN A 181 -6.79 -1.13 9.83
N LYS A 182 -6.77 -0.10 10.70
CA LYS A 182 -5.68 0.88 10.78
C LYS A 182 -4.39 0.23 11.30
N MET A 183 -4.50 -0.68 12.25
CA MET A 183 -3.35 -1.45 12.74
C MET A 183 -2.80 -2.39 11.66
N LYS A 184 -3.67 -3.08 10.91
CA LYS A 184 -3.26 -3.88 9.73
C LYS A 184 -2.51 -3.02 8.71
N CYS A 185 -3.03 -1.83 8.40
CA CYS A 185 -2.37 -0.89 7.49
C CYS A 185 -0.98 -0.46 8.02
N ALA A 186 -0.87 -0.13 9.31
CA ALA A 186 0.40 0.25 9.93
C ALA A 186 1.45 -0.88 9.85
N LEU A 187 1.02 -2.12 10.09
CA LEU A 187 1.87 -3.31 9.96
C LEU A 187 2.39 -3.50 8.53
N CYS A 188 1.55 -3.34 7.52
CA CYS A 188 1.95 -3.44 6.12
C CYS A 188 2.97 -2.35 5.73
N LEU A 189 2.86 -1.13 6.27
CA LEU A 189 3.82 -0.05 6.04
C LEU A 189 5.14 -0.27 6.79
N ALA A 190 5.08 -0.83 8.00
CA ALA A 190 6.23 -1.06 8.85
C ALA A 190 7.20 -2.10 8.26
N GLY A 191 6.68 -3.25 7.80
CA GLY A 191 7.52 -4.36 7.33
C GLY A 191 8.60 -3.97 6.31
N PRO A 192 8.25 -3.37 5.16
CA PRO A 192 9.20 -3.07 4.09
C PRO A 192 10.32 -2.09 4.46
N ILE A 193 10.06 -1.21 5.43
CA ILE A 193 10.97 -0.11 5.81
C ILE A 193 11.88 -0.54 6.94
N PHE A 194 11.36 -1.28 7.92
CA PHE A 194 12.17 -1.71 9.07
C PHE A 194 12.91 -3.04 8.85
N ILE A 195 12.69 -3.75 7.73
CA ILE A 195 13.45 -4.95 7.33
C ILE A 195 14.84 -4.61 6.75
N LYS A 196 15.21 -3.33 6.61
CA LYS A 196 16.60 -2.95 6.32
C LYS A 196 17.42 -3.05 7.61
N GLU A 197 17.74 -4.28 8.02
CA GLU A 197 18.91 -4.52 8.86
C GLU A 197 20.14 -4.31 7.96
N ASP A 198 20.74 -3.12 8.02
CA ASP A 198 22.20 -3.03 7.97
C ASP A 198 22.73 -1.68 8.44
N HIS A 199 23.90 -1.79 9.05
CA HIS A 199 24.67 -0.81 9.81
C HIS A 199 24.96 0.48 8.99
N HIS A 200 25.01 1.65 9.65
CA HIS A 200 25.55 2.95 9.16
C HIS A 200 24.60 4.11 8.78
N THR A 201 23.36 4.19 9.27
CA THR A 201 22.61 5.45 9.18
C THR A 201 22.37 6.11 10.54
N ASP A 202 23.02 7.25 10.76
CA ASP A 202 22.80 8.21 11.87
C ASP A 202 21.44 8.94 11.77
N LEU A 203 20.43 8.26 11.24
CA LEU A 203 19.06 8.72 11.26
C LEU A 203 18.49 8.52 12.67
N PRO A 204 17.63 9.43 13.15
CA PRO A 204 16.96 9.23 14.42
C PRO A 204 16.30 7.86 14.41
N LYS A 205 16.69 7.00 15.37
CA LYS A 205 16.09 5.69 15.63
C LYS A 205 14.64 5.88 16.11
N ILE A 206 13.77 6.42 15.26
CA ILE A 206 12.33 6.40 15.47
C ILE A 206 11.93 4.93 15.28
N GLY A 207 12.10 4.19 16.37
CA GLY A 207 11.73 2.80 16.57
C GLY A 207 12.31 1.83 15.54
N THR A 208 13.34 1.07 15.92
CA THR A 208 13.64 -0.21 15.28
C THR A 208 12.35 -1.04 15.10
N LEU A 209 12.27 -1.92 14.09
CA LEU A 209 11.18 -2.90 13.97
C LEU A 209 10.85 -3.54 15.33
N GLU A 210 11.90 -3.85 16.08
CA GLU A 210 11.84 -4.35 17.45
C GLU A 210 11.02 -3.46 18.38
N ASN A 211 11.24 -2.14 18.42
CA ASN A 211 10.48 -1.24 19.28
C ASN A 211 9.01 -1.19 18.85
N PHE A 212 8.72 -1.11 17.55
CA PHE A 212 7.33 -1.16 17.06
C PHE A 212 6.66 -2.50 17.42
N PHE A 213 7.37 -3.61 17.24
CA PHE A 213 6.90 -4.95 17.60
C PHE A 213 6.65 -5.07 19.11
N MET A 214 7.60 -4.66 19.94
CA MET A 214 7.53 -4.79 21.40
C MET A 214 6.48 -3.86 22.03
N THR A 215 6.33 -2.64 21.51
CA THR A 215 5.36 -1.68 22.06
C THR A 215 3.95 -1.93 21.55
N SER A 216 3.80 -2.20 20.25
CA SER A 216 2.49 -2.23 19.60
C SER A 216 1.98 -3.67 19.45
N ILE A 217 2.79 -4.59 18.93
CA ILE A 217 2.33 -5.97 18.65
C ILE A 217 2.27 -6.82 19.91
N VAL A 218 3.34 -6.85 20.70
CA VAL A 218 3.37 -7.66 21.93
C VAL A 218 2.29 -7.23 22.92
N SER A 219 2.00 -5.92 23.02
CA SER A 219 0.89 -5.40 23.83
C SER A 219 -0.46 -5.98 23.39
N ILE A 220 -0.72 -6.04 22.08
CA ILE A 220 -1.93 -6.65 21.51
C ILE A 220 -1.97 -8.16 21.82
N LEU A 221 -0.88 -8.88 21.58
CA LEU A 221 -0.79 -10.34 21.79
C LEU A 221 -1.01 -10.74 23.25
N LYS A 222 -0.48 -9.94 24.19
CA LYS A 222 -0.61 -10.14 25.64
C LYS A 222 -1.96 -9.67 26.21
N SER A 223 -2.76 -8.93 25.44
CA SER A 223 -4.07 -8.48 25.90
C SER A 223 -4.97 -9.68 26.22
N LYS A 224 -5.56 -9.69 27.42
CA LYS A 224 -6.35 -10.82 27.93
C LYS A 224 -7.74 -10.94 27.27
N ASP A 225 -8.23 -9.88 26.63
CA ASP A 225 -9.56 -9.86 26.00
C ASP A 225 -9.62 -8.79 24.90
N VAL A 226 -9.31 -9.21 23.66
CA VAL A 226 -9.35 -8.34 22.46
C VAL A 226 -10.79 -7.91 22.09
N ASN A 227 -11.80 -8.52 22.72
CA ASN A 227 -13.23 -8.32 22.41
C ASN A 227 -14.00 -7.48 23.45
N LYS A 228 -13.34 -6.92 24.47
CA LYS A 228 -14.02 -6.16 25.54
C LYS A 228 -14.87 -4.98 25.05
N GLY A 229 -14.61 -4.46 23.86
CA GLY A 229 -15.38 -3.37 23.25
C GLY A 229 -16.84 -3.70 22.89
N LYS A 230 -17.21 -4.98 22.75
CA LYS A 230 -18.61 -5.40 22.45
C LYS A 230 -19.59 -5.24 23.63
N ARG A 231 -19.12 -4.97 24.85
CA ARG A 231 -19.94 -5.06 26.07
C ARG A 231 -20.84 -3.86 26.39
N LYS A 232 -20.84 -2.78 25.60
CA LYS A 232 -21.62 -1.56 25.91
C LYS A 232 -22.92 -1.39 25.10
N GLY A 233 -23.58 -2.47 24.69
CA GLY A 233 -24.91 -2.39 24.07
C GLY A 233 -25.67 -3.70 24.25
N GLY A 234 -26.40 -3.83 25.37
CA GLY A 234 -27.23 -5.01 25.63
C GLY A 234 -27.37 -5.31 27.12
N GLU A 235 -27.97 -4.41 27.89
CA GLU A 235 -28.65 -4.81 29.12
C GLU A 235 -29.98 -5.46 28.73
N GLY A 236 -30.18 -6.72 29.09
CA GLY A 236 -31.46 -7.41 28.87
C GLY A 236 -31.37 -8.93 28.88
N CYS A 237 -31.51 -9.50 30.08
CA CYS A 237 -32.09 -10.82 30.37
C CYS A 237 -31.39 -12.13 29.94
N GLY A 238 -31.22 -12.99 30.94
CA GLY A 238 -31.54 -14.42 30.80
C GLY A 238 -30.37 -15.34 30.46
N GLY A 239 -30.12 -16.31 31.34
CA GLY A 239 -28.95 -17.19 31.26
C GLY A 239 -28.98 -18.21 30.13
N HIS A 240 -27.82 -18.39 29.50
CA HIS A 240 -27.28 -19.71 29.18
C HIS A 240 -25.77 -19.55 28.97
N ARG A 241 -24.98 -20.28 29.77
CA ARG A 241 -23.52 -20.18 29.77
C ARG A 241 -22.95 -21.04 28.64
N GLU A 242 -23.16 -20.63 27.39
CA GLU A 242 -22.47 -21.26 26.26
C GLU A 242 -20.99 -20.88 26.29
N ARG A 243 -20.17 -21.89 26.59
CA ARG A 243 -18.71 -21.83 26.60
C ARG A 243 -18.21 -21.90 25.15
N GLY A 244 -18.60 -20.94 24.32
CA GLY A 244 -18.08 -20.79 22.96
C GLY A 244 -16.59 -20.47 23.04
N ARG A 245 -15.74 -21.31 22.42
CA ARG A 245 -14.31 -21.02 22.24
C ARG A 245 -14.19 -19.67 21.53
N ARG A 246 -13.85 -18.62 22.29
CA ARG A 246 -13.56 -17.30 21.73
C ARG A 246 -12.17 -17.37 21.12
N THR A 247 -12.14 -17.65 19.82
CA THR A 247 -10.93 -17.59 19.03
C THR A 247 -10.32 -16.20 19.18
N LYS A 248 -9.07 -16.15 19.67
CA LYS A 248 -8.21 -14.98 19.51
C LYS A 248 -7.97 -14.85 18.00
N ILE A 249 -8.72 -13.98 17.33
CA ILE A 249 -8.34 -13.56 15.98
C ILE A 249 -7.21 -12.56 16.20
N ILE A 250 -5.99 -13.07 16.10
CA ILE A 250 -4.77 -12.29 15.95
C ILE A 250 -4.40 -12.46 14.48
N PHE A 251 -4.22 -11.32 13.81
CA PHE A 251 -3.88 -11.06 12.41
C PHE A 251 -3.51 -12.25 11.52
#